data_AF-E2X681-F1
#
_entry.id   AF-E2X681-F1
#
_cell.length_a   1.000
_cell.length_b   1.000
_cell.length_c   1.000
_cell.angle_alpha   90.00
_cell.angle_beta   90.00
_cell.angle_gamma   90.00
#
_symmetry.space_group_name_H-M   'P 1'
#
loop_
_entity.id
_entity.type
_entity.pdbx_description
1 polymer ?
#
loop_
_entity_poly.entity_id
_entity_poly.type
_entity_poly.pdbx_seq_one_letter_code
_entity_poly.pdbx_strand_id
1 'polypeptide(L)' 'MLFAVLFTFIGAQFIGMGLLGEYIGRIYTDVRARPRYFVQQVIRPSSKENE' A
#
# COMPACT_ATOMS: atom_id res chain seq x y z
N MET A 1 -21.75 17.33 -31.72
CA MET A 1 -21.77 15.99 -31.09
C MET A 1 -20.38 15.39 -30.88
N LEU A 2 -19.47 15.45 -31.86
CA LEU A 2 -18.13 14.86 -31.74
C LEU A 2 -17.34 15.32 -30.50
N PHE A 3 -17.34 16.63 -30.21
CA PHE A 3 -16.67 17.19 -29.04
C PHE A 3 -17.24 16.69 -27.71
N ALA A 4 -18.57 16.54 -27.59
CA ALA A 4 -19.20 16.05 -26.37
C ALA A 4 -18.73 14.63 -26.04
N VAL A 5 -18.69 13.76 -27.06
CA VAL A 5 -18.18 12.39 -26.92
C VAL A 5 -16.71 12.38 -26.50
N LEU A 6 -15.87 13.19 -27.17
CA LEU A 6 -14.44 13.29 -26.82
C LEU A 6 -14.22 13.75 -25.38
N PHE A 7 -14.95 14.77 -24.91
CA PHE A 7 -14.84 15.26 -23.53
C PHE A 7 -15.29 14.22 -22.52
N THR A 8 -16.36 13.46 -22.80
CA THR A 8 -16.80 12.37 -21.92
C THR A 8 -15.75 11.26 -21.84
N PHE A 9 -15.13 10.87 -22.96
CA PHE A 9 -14.07 9.87 -22.95
C PHE A 9 -12.82 10.35 -22.21
N ILE A 10 -12.40 11.60 -22.43
CA ILE A 10 -11.27 12.20 -21.73
C ILE A 10 -11.54 12.24 -20.22
N GLY A 11 -12.72 12.68 -19.80
CA GLY A 11 -13.13 12.69 -18.39
C GLY A 11 -13.13 11.29 -17.77
N ALA A 12 -13.65 10.28 -18.48
CA ALA A 12 -13.62 8.89 -18.03
C ALA A 12 -12.19 8.35 -17.90
N GLN A 13 -11.28 8.71 -18.82
CA GLN A 13 -9.87 8.33 -18.71
C GLN A 13 -9.18 8.97 -17.51
N PHE A 14 -9.50 10.22 -17.17
CA PHE A 14 -8.98 10.87 -15.97
C PHE A 14 -9.41 10.18 -14.67
N ILE A 15 -10.67 9.72 -14.60
CA ILE A 15 -11.14 8.92 -13.46
C ILE A 15 -10.34 7.62 -13.37
N GLY A 16 -10.12 6.94 -14.50
CA GLY A 16 -9.29 5.74 -14.58
C GLY A 16 -7.84 5.97 -14.12
N MET A 17 -7.21 7.06 -14.56
CA MET A 17 -5.87 7.45 -14.12
C MET A 17 -5.81 7.76 -12.62
N GLY A 18 -6.84 8.38 -12.05
CA GLY A 18 -6.92 8.64 -10.61
C GLY A 18 -6.94 7.36 -9.77
N LEU A 19 -7.76 6.38 -10.16
CA LEU A 19 -7.83 5.08 -9.50
C LEU A 19 -6.51 4.30 -9.62
N LEU A 20 -5.87 4.34 -10.79
CA LEU A 20 -4.54 3.77 -10.99
C LEU A 20 -3.49 4.43 -10.09
N GLY A 21 -3.55 5.75 -9.92
CA GLY A 21 -2.68 6.48 -9.01
C GLY A 21 -2.83 6.05 -7.54
N GLU A 22 -4.07 5.88 -7.07
CA GLU A 22 -4.32 5.36 -5.72
C GLU A 22 -3.80 3.92 -5.56
N TYR A 23 -4.04 3.08 -6.56
CA TYR A 23 -3.58 1.70 -6.57
C TYR A 23 -2.04 1.61 -6.53
N ILE A 24 -1.36 2.40 -7.36
CA ILE A 24 0.11 2.50 -7.34
C ILE A 24 0.60 3.04 -6.00
N GLY A 25 -0.06 4.04 -5.42
CA GLY A 25 0.29 4.58 -4.09
C GLY A 25 0.18 3.54 -2.98
N ARG A 26 -0.85 2.69 -3.02
CA ARG A 26 -1.03 1.58 -2.09
C ARG A 26 0.06 0.51 -2.29
N ILE A 27 0.35 0.13 -3.53
CA ILE A 27 1.44 -0.80 -3.86
C ILE A 27 2.78 -0.25 -3.35
N TYR A 28 3.09 1.03 -3.58
CA TYR A 28 4.33 1.62 -3.09
C TYR A 28 4.44 1.55 -1.57
N THR A 29 3.33 1.72 -0.85
CA THR A 29 3.29 1.64 0.61
C THR A 29 3.51 0.20 1.09
N ASP A 30 2.89 -0.78 0.43
CA ASP A 30 3.04 -2.21 0.74
C ASP A 30 4.46 -2.72 0.41
N VAL A 31 4.98 -2.37 -0.77
CA VAL A 31 6.32 -2.78 -1.23
C VAL A 31 7.41 -2.08 -0.42
N ARG A 32 7.17 -0.87 0.12
CA ARG A 32 8.15 -0.21 0.98
C ARG A 32 8.36 -0.89 2.31
N ALA A 33 7.63 -1.96 2.64
CA ALA A 33 7.87 -2.96 3.68
C ALA A 33 8.95 -2.52 4.67
N ARG A 34 8.69 -1.41 5.38
CA ARG A 34 9.58 -0.98 6.45
C ARG A 34 9.26 -1.99 7.54
N PRO A 35 10.16 -2.93 7.87
CA PRO A 35 9.88 -3.91 8.90
C PRO A 35 9.41 -3.12 10.12
N ARG A 36 8.13 -3.30 10.47
CA ARG A 36 7.43 -2.43 11.43
C ARG A 36 8.08 -2.51 12.81
N TYR A 37 8.89 -3.54 13.02
CA TYR A 37 9.63 -3.83 14.24
C TYR A 37 10.97 -4.47 13.86
N PHE A 38 12.06 -3.98 14.46
CA PHE A 38 13.35 -4.66 14.47
C PHE A 38 13.49 -5.34 15.84
N VAL A 39 13.53 -6.67 15.88
CA VAL A 39 13.61 -7.42 17.14
C VAL A 39 15.02 -7.25 17.71
N GLN A 40 15.16 -6.39 18.72
CA GLN A 40 16.45 -6.11 19.34
C GLN A 40 16.88 -7.20 20.33
N GLN A 41 15.93 -7.83 21.03
CA GLN A 41 16.23 -8.94 21.93
C GLN A 41 14.97 -9.77 22.23
N VAL A 42 15.08 -11.10 22.19
CA VAL A 42 14.02 -12.03 22.64
C VAL A 42 14.34 -12.45 24.06
N ILE A 43 13.54 -11.99 25.03
CA ILE A 43 13.64 -12.44 26.43
C ILE A 43 12.90 -13.77 26.52
N ARG A 44 13.63 -14.89 26.50
CA ARG A 44 13.07 -16.17 26.91
C ARG A 44 12.91 -16.13 28.43
N PRO A 45 11.73 -16.42 28.99
CA PRO A 45 11.61 -16.61 30.42
C PRO A 45 12.51 -17.79 30.79
N SER A 46 13.55 -17.52 31.58
CA SER A 46 14.30 -18.56 32.26
C SER A 46 13.28 -19.28 33.14
N SER A 47 12.92 -20.49 32.73
CA SER A 47 12.38 -21.50 33.61
C SER A 47 13.40 -21.71 34.72
N LYS A 48 13.28 -20.86 35.75
CA LYS A 48 13.72 -21.13 37.10
C LYS A 48 12.81 -22.25 37.58
N GLU A 49 13.26 -23.47 37.42
CA GLU A 49 12.80 -24.54 38.29
C GLU A 49 14.04 -25.26 38.78
N ASN A 50 14.26 -25.11 40.07
CA ASN A 50 15.33 -25.74 40.81
C ASN A 50 15.01 -27.25 40.87
N GLU A 51 15.96 -28.08 40.45
CA GLU A 51 16.28 -29.33 41.13
C GLU A 51 17.77 -29.63 40.95
#